data_AF-A0A3C0RBK3-F1
#
_entry.id   AF-A0A3C0RBK3-F1
#
_cell.length_a   1.000
_cell.length_b   1.000
_cell.length_c   1.000
_cell.angle_alpha   90.00
_cell.angle_beta   90.00
_cell.angle_gamma   90.00
#
_symmetry.space_group_name_H-M   'P 1'
#
loop_
_entity.id
_entity.type
_entity.pdbx_description
1 polymer ?
#
loop_
_entity_poly.entity_id
_entity_poly.type
_entity_poly.pdbx_seq_one_letter_code
_entity_poly.pdbx_strand_id
1 'polypeptide(L)'
;GCTHKNAGHASNLRDALANSCNSYFSHIYRMAIDNPRLQGKHAGYLKWKEYVNSFGLGVKLGIDLPSEDRGSIPDTGRYNRD
;
A
#
# COMPACT_ATOMS: atom_id res chain seq x y z
N GLY A 1 -5.17 8.62 13.54
CA GLY A 1 -4.71 7.95 14.77
C GLY A 1 -5.38 6.60 14.91
N CYS A 2 -4.78 5.63 15.60
CA CYS A 2 -5.44 4.35 15.90
C CYS A 2 -6.48 4.52 17.02
N THR A 3 -7.61 3.84 16.91
CA THR A 3 -8.73 3.87 17.88
C THR A 3 -8.54 2.86 19.02
N HIS A 4 -7.52 2.00 18.93
CA HIS A 4 -7.22 0.98 19.93
C HIS A 4 -6.45 1.55 21.12
N LYS A 5 -6.98 1.33 22.32
CA LYS A 5 -6.36 1.77 23.59
C LYS A 5 -5.37 0.77 24.19
N ASN A 6 -5.31 -0.45 23.64
CA ASN A 6 -4.44 -1.51 24.16
C ASN A 6 -2.98 -1.27 23.75
N ALA A 7 -2.07 -1.24 24.72
CA ALA A 7 -0.64 -1.15 24.46
C ALA A 7 -0.19 -2.38 23.65
N GLY A 8 0.54 -2.15 22.55
CA GLY A 8 1.13 -3.24 21.74
C GLY A 8 0.35 -3.67 20.49
N HIS A 9 -0.84 -3.12 20.22
CA HIS A 9 -1.63 -3.43 19.01
C HIS A 9 -0.95 -3.02 17.67
N ALA A 10 0.18 -2.30 17.76
CA ALA A 10 1.04 -1.89 16.66
C ALA A 10 2.51 -2.28 16.91
N SER A 11 2.77 -3.22 17.84
CA SER A 11 4.13 -3.59 18.23
C SER A 11 4.84 -4.44 17.17
N ASN A 12 4.07 -5.22 16.41
CA ASN A 12 4.56 -6.07 15.34
C ASN A 12 3.45 -6.30 14.29
N LEU A 13 3.82 -6.87 13.14
CA LEU A 13 2.91 -7.09 12.01
C LEU A 13 1.72 -7.99 12.37
N ARG A 14 1.91 -9.02 13.21
CA ARG A 14 0.85 -9.96 13.57
C ARG A 14 -0.23 -9.26 14.39
N ASP A 15 0.17 -8.48 15.40
CA ASP A 15 -0.77 -7.75 16.25
C ASP A 15 -1.47 -6.63 15.47
N ALA A 16 -0.74 -5.94 14.60
CA ALA A 16 -1.31 -4.91 13.74
C ALA A 16 -2.34 -5.47 12.74
N LEU A 17 -2.10 -6.67 12.22
CA LEU A 17 -3.05 -7.37 11.35
C LEU A 17 -4.29 -7.82 12.13
N ALA A 18 -4.10 -8.43 13.31
CA ALA A 18 -5.20 -8.91 14.15
C ALA A 18 -6.12 -7.77 14.62
N ASN A 19 -5.55 -6.58 14.85
CA ASN A 19 -6.31 -5.40 15.28
C ASN A 19 -6.63 -4.44 14.13
N SER A 20 -6.31 -4.76 12.88
CA SER A 20 -6.51 -3.86 11.74
C SER A 20 -6.01 -2.41 12.00
N CYS A 21 -4.83 -2.24 12.62
CA CYS A 21 -4.40 -0.91 13.05
C CYS A 21 -3.86 -0.04 11.90
N ASN A 22 -4.69 0.91 11.49
CA ASN A 22 -4.38 1.87 10.43
C ASN A 22 -3.10 2.69 10.66
N SER A 23 -2.75 3.03 11.91
CA SER A 23 -1.52 3.81 12.16
C SER A 23 -0.25 2.99 11.95
N TYR A 24 -0.29 1.69 12.24
CA TYR A 24 0.83 0.80 11.92
C TYR A 24 1.04 0.71 10.42
N PHE A 25 -0.01 0.41 9.66
CA PHE A 25 0.08 0.32 8.19
C PHE A 25 0.44 1.65 7.53
N SER A 26 -0.05 2.78 8.06
CA SER A 26 0.37 4.12 7.60
C SER A 26 1.86 4.38 7.82
N HIS A 27 2.40 3.90 8.94
CA HIS A 27 3.83 4.02 9.25
C HIS A 27 4.69 3.13 8.35
N ILE A 28 4.29 1.87 8.13
CA ILE A 28 4.97 0.97 7.19
C ILE A 28 4.92 1.54 5.76
N TYR A 29 3.78 2.06 5.32
CA TYR A 29 3.63 2.72 4.02
C TYR A 29 4.62 3.88 3.88
N ARG A 30 4.68 4.77 4.88
CA ARG A 30 5.63 5.89 4.94
C ARG A 30 7.08 5.42 4.79
N MET A 31 7.49 4.38 5.54
CA MET A 31 8.84 3.83 5.43
C MET A 31 9.12 3.19 4.07
N ALA A 32 8.13 2.57 3.45
CA ALA A 32 8.26 1.97 2.13
C ALA A 32 8.49 3.03 1.03
N ILE A 33 7.75 4.15 1.07
CA ILE A 33 7.86 5.22 0.06
C ILE A 33 9.07 6.15 0.30
N ASP A 34 9.43 6.39 1.56
CA ASP A 34 10.55 7.28 1.94
C ASP A 34 11.85 6.48 2.14
N ASN A 35 11.94 5.27 1.58
CA ASN A 35 13.13 4.44 1.67
C ASN A 35 14.33 5.14 1.01
N PRO A 36 15.41 5.44 1.74
CA PRO A 36 16.56 6.19 1.22
C PRO A 36 17.31 5.45 0.10
N ARG A 37 17.08 4.14 -0.07
CA ARG A 37 17.62 3.36 -1.19
C ARG A 37 16.90 3.65 -2.51
N LEU A 38 15.70 4.23 -2.45
CA LEU A 38 14.91 4.63 -3.60
C LEU A 38 15.16 6.13 -3.84
N GLN A 39 15.42 6.52 -5.09
CA GLN A 39 15.81 7.88 -5.45
C GLN A 39 14.62 8.85 -5.43
N GLY A 40 14.00 9.03 -4.26
CA GLY A 40 12.89 9.92 -4.02
C GLY A 40 11.52 9.24 -3.93
N LYS A 41 10.56 10.00 -3.41
CA LYS A 41 9.19 9.54 -3.07
C LYS A 41 8.42 8.97 -4.26
N HIS A 42 8.68 9.50 -5.46
CA HIS A 42 8.05 9.01 -6.69
C HIS A 42 8.51 7.58 -7.03
N ALA A 43 9.82 7.31 -6.95
CA ALA A 43 10.36 5.96 -7.11
C ALA A 43 9.88 5.02 -5.99
N GLY A 44 9.78 5.53 -4.77
CA GLY A 44 9.17 4.84 -3.63
C GLY A 44 7.73 4.40 -3.88
N TYR A 45 6.92 5.32 -4.41
CA TYR A 45 5.53 5.04 -4.75
C TYR A 45 5.39 4.02 -5.89
N LEU A 46 6.19 4.14 -6.96
CA LEU A 46 6.23 3.15 -8.02
C LEU A 46 6.58 1.76 -7.49
N LYS A 47 7.57 1.68 -6.60
CA LYS A 47 7.96 0.39 -5.99
C LYS A 47 6.87 -0.17 -5.08
N TRP A 48 6.19 0.68 -4.32
CA TRP A 48 5.03 0.26 -3.53
C TRP A 48 3.89 -0.25 -4.43
N LYS A 49 3.61 0.44 -5.54
CA LYS A 49 2.64 0.00 -6.54
C LYS A 49 3.01 -1.36 -7.14
N GLU A 50 4.30 -1.59 -7.44
CA GLU A 50 4.77 -2.92 -7.87
C GLU A 50 4.48 -4.01 -6.84
N TYR A 51 4.72 -3.76 -5.55
CA TYR A 51 4.40 -4.73 -4.51
C TYR A 51 2.90 -5.02 -4.46
N VAL A 52 2.05 -4.00 -4.49
CA VAL A 52 0.59 -4.16 -4.45
C VAL A 52 0.09 -4.91 -5.69
N ASN A 53 0.60 -4.56 -6.88
CA ASN A 53 0.30 -5.25 -8.12
C ASN A 53 0.72 -6.73 -8.10
N SER A 54 1.84 -7.08 -7.43
CA SER A 54 2.27 -8.48 -7.31
C SER A 54 1.33 -9.35 -6.47
N PHE A 55 0.53 -8.73 -5.59
CA PHE A 55 -0.56 -9.41 -4.88
C PHE A 55 -1.85 -9.47 -5.70
N GLY A 56 -1.84 -9.00 -6.95
CA GLY A 56 -3.00 -8.99 -7.82
C GLY A 56 -3.95 -7.81 -7.60
N LEU A 57 -3.59 -6.86 -6.72
CA LEU A 57 -4.40 -5.68 -6.46
C LEU A 57 -4.10 -4.60 -7.51
N GLY A 58 -5.12 -4.14 -8.24
CA GLY A 58 -4.99 -3.06 -9.25
C GLY A 58 -4.48 -3.49 -10.62
N VAL A 59 -4.26 -4.80 -10.82
CA VAL A 59 -3.96 -5.42 -12.11
C VAL A 59 -5.03 -6.45 -12.44
N LYS A 60 -5.18 -6.78 -13.73
CA LYS A 60 -6.02 -7.90 -14.13
C LYS A 60 -5.36 -9.20 -13.66
N LEU A 61 -6.09 -10.02 -12.92
CA LEU A 61 -5.66 -11.33 -12.43
C LEU A 61 -5.67 -12.38 -13.55
N GLY A 62 -6.29 -12.08 -14.70
CA GLY A 62 -6.32 -12.98 -15.85
C GLY A 62 -7.30 -14.14 -15.65
N ILE A 63 -8.34 -13.92 -14.83
CA ILE A 63 -9.40 -14.91 -14.62
C ILE A 63 -10.31 -14.96 -15.86
N ASP A 64 -10.89 -16.13 -16.13
CA ASP A 64 -11.73 -16.38 -17.29
C ASP A 64 -13.17 -15.84 -17.06
N LEU A 65 -13.27 -14.54 -16.73
CA LEU A 65 -14.52 -13.81 -16.58
C LEU A 65 -14.49 -12.53 -17.43
N PRO A 66 -15.53 -12.28 -18.25
CA PRO A 66 -15.54 -11.19 -19.21
C PRO A 66 -15.64 -9.77 -18.61
N SER A 67 -15.82 -9.66 -17.29
CA SER A 67 -16.03 -8.39 -16.56
C SER A 67 -15.02 -8.21 -15.41
N GLU A 68 -13.75 -8.53 -15.66
CA GLU A 68 -12.68 -8.26 -14.70
C GLU A 68 -12.35 -6.76 -14.68
N ASP A 69 -12.78 -6.09 -13.62
CA ASP A 69 -12.46 -4.69 -13.39
C ASP A 69 -11.09 -4.54 -12.73
N ARG A 70 -10.22 -3.79 -13.39
CA ARG A 70 -8.89 -3.43 -12.88
C ARG A 70 -9.10 -2.33 -11.87
N GLY A 71 -9.26 -2.72 -10.59
CA GLY A 71 -9.43 -1.77 -9.48
C GLY A 71 -8.51 -0.56 -9.61
N SER A 72 -9.01 0.63 -9.26
CA SER A 72 -8.32 1.90 -9.52
C SER A 72 -7.09 2.08 -8.62
N ILE A 73 -5.93 1.55 -9.04
CA ILE A 73 -4.62 2.01 -8.57
C ILE A 73 -4.14 3.08 -9.54
N PRO A 74 -4.21 4.37 -9.16
CA PRO A 74 -3.87 5.46 -10.07
C PRO A 74 -2.45 5.27 -10.60
N ASP A 75 -2.34 5.27 -11.93
CA ASP A 75 -1.05 5.38 -12.59
C ASP A 75 -0.49 6.76 -12.32
N THR A 76 0.82 6.84 -12.10
CA THR A 76 1.53 8.08 -11.76
C THR A 76 1.38 9.18 -12.82
N GLY A 77 0.74 8.91 -13.95
CA GLY A 77 0.28 9.90 -14.93
C GLY A 77 -0.81 10.87 -14.45
N ARG A 78 -1.41 10.70 -13.26
CA ARG A 78 -2.39 11.67 -12.71
C ARG A 78 -1.79 12.68 -11.71
N TYR A 79 -0.51 12.57 -11.37
CA TYR A 79 0.16 13.48 -10.42
C TYR A 79 0.97 14.61 -11.11
N ASN A 80 0.76 14.86 -12.40
CA ASN A 80 1.35 15.99 -13.13
C ASN A 80 0.25 16.92 -13.72
N ARG A 81 -0.62 17.38 -12.84
CA ARG A 81 -1.39 18.63 -12.99
C ARG A 81 -1.43 19.25 -11.62
N ASP A 82 -0.36 19.97 -11.32
CA ASP A 82 -0.31 21.32 -10.74
C ASP A 82 1.10 21.61 -10.20
#